data_AF-A0A4U0MWA9-F1
#
_entry.id   AF-A0A4U0MWA9-F1
#
_cell.length_a   1.000
_cell.length_b   1.000
_cell.length_c   1.000
_cell.angle_alpha   90.00
_cell.angle_beta   90.00
_cell.angle_gamma   90.00
#
_symmetry.space_group_name_H-M   'P 1'
#
loop_
_entity.id
_entity.type
_entity.pdbx_description
1 polymer ?
#
loop_
_entity_poly.entity_id
_entity_poly.type
_entity_poly.pdbx_seq_one_letter_code
_entity_poly.pdbx_strand_id
1 'polypeptide(L)' 'MPDTAVRYFGRCLTCGERSADTADADDGQTWCLRHAGATHHSAYELSAFQYFNANMANVTNPTANGAPSAT' A
#
# COMPACT_ATOMS: atom_id res chain seq x y z
N MET A 1 11.48 -3.28 -14.36
CA MET A 1 10.20 -2.52 -14.44
C MET A 1 9.58 -2.65 -13.06
N PRO A 2 9.06 -1.59 -12.40
CA PRO A 2 8.35 -1.79 -11.14
C PRO A 2 7.20 -2.76 -11.41
N ASP A 3 7.07 -3.76 -10.55
CA ASP A 3 5.97 -4.70 -10.58
C ASP A 3 4.71 -3.93 -10.18
N THR A 4 3.93 -3.48 -11.16
CA THR A 4 2.65 -2.80 -10.94
C THR A 4 1.56 -3.79 -10.52
N ALA A 5 1.92 -5.03 -10.20
CA ALA A 5 0.96 -6.00 -9.72
C ALA A 5 0.50 -5.61 -8.30
N VAL A 6 -0.77 -5.89 -8.03
CA VAL A 6 -1.33 -5.72 -6.69
C VAL A 6 -0.63 -6.71 -5.76
N ARG A 7 -0.09 -6.19 -4.68
CA ARG A 7 0.49 -6.92 -3.56
C ARG A 7 -0.48 -6.85 -2.38
N TYR A 8 -0.41 -7.85 -1.52
CA TYR A 8 -1.22 -7.97 -0.32
C TYR A 8 -0.32 -8.16 0.90
N PHE A 9 -0.74 -7.65 2.05
CA PHE A 9 -0.17 -8.06 3.34
C PHE A 9 -1.28 -8.09 4.40
N GLY A 10 -1.13 -9.02 5.35
CA GLY A 10 -1.93 -9.08 6.56
C GLY A 10 -1.26 -8.31 7.70
N ARG A 11 -2.04 -7.64 8.53
CA ARG A 11 -1.55 -6.95 9.74
C ARG A 11 -2.42 -7.31 10.93
N CYS A 12 -1.80 -7.69 12.04
CA CYS A 12 -2.49 -7.82 13.31
C CYS A 12 -2.72 -6.43 13.91
N LEU A 13 -3.97 -6.10 14.22
CA LEU A 13 -4.33 -4.80 14.81
C LEU A 13 -4.09 -4.75 16.32
N THR A 14 -3.91 -5.92 16.97
CA THR A 14 -3.64 -6.00 18.40
C THR A 14 -2.16 -5.73 18.73
N CYS A 15 -1.24 -6.41 18.04
CA CYS A 15 0.20 -6.27 18.30
C CYS A 15 0.93 -5.42 17.25
N GLY A 16 0.29 -5.13 16.11
CA GLY A 16 0.87 -4.34 15.02
C GLY A 16 1.79 -5.12 14.07
N GLU A 17 2.06 -6.40 14.32
CA GLU A 17 2.88 -7.25 13.46
C GLU A 17 2.24 -7.42 12.07
N ARG A 18 3.08 -7.53 11.03
CA ARG A 18 2.62 -7.67 9.64
C ARG A 18 3.29 -8.85 8.95
N SER A 19 2.58 -9.45 8.01
CA SER A 19 3.11 -10.47 7.11
C SER A 19 4.12 -9.85 6.12
N ALA A 20 4.89 -10.71 5.47
CA ALA A 20 5.56 -10.35 4.23
C ALA A 20 4.53 -9.97 3.16
N ASP A 21 4.94 -9.13 2.20
CA ASP A 21 4.13 -8.84 1.03
C ASP A 21 4.05 -10.08 0.12
N THR A 22 2.85 -10.35 -0.37
CA THR A 22 2.54 -11.49 -1.24
C THR A 22 1.75 -11.02 -2.46
N ALA A 23 1.78 -11.79 -3.54
CA ALA A 23 0.99 -11.52 -4.75
C ALA A 23 -0.46 -12.00 -4.57
N ASP A 24 -0.71 -12.80 -3.54
CA ASP A 24 -1.97 -13.48 -3.33
C ASP A 24 -2.62 -13.07 -2.01
N ALA A 25 -3.92 -12.79 -2.04
CA ALA A 25 -4.66 -12.34 -0.86
C ALA A 25 -4.82 -13.47 0.18
N ASP A 26 -4.95 -14.72 -0.26
CA ASP A 26 -5.15 -15.88 0.61
C ASP A 26 -3.90 -16.17 1.45
N ASP A 27 -2.71 -15.91 0.92
CA ASP A 27 -1.46 -16.01 1.68
C ASP A 27 -1.45 -15.03 2.87
N GLY A 28 -1.90 -13.78 2.64
CA GLY A 28 -2.02 -12.75 3.68
C GLY A 28 -3.04 -13.13 4.75
N GLN A 29 -4.20 -13.66 4.35
CA GLN A 29 -5.21 -14.17 5.27
C GLN A 29 -4.72 -15.38 6.05
N THR A 30 -4.01 -16.30 5.39
CA THR A 30 -3.43 -17.50 6.02
C THR A 30 -2.42 -17.11 7.09
N TRP A 31 -1.61 -16.07 6.84
CA TRP A 31 -0.73 -15.52 7.88
C TRP A 31 -1.51 -15.02 9.10
N CYS A 32 -2.59 -14.25 8.88
CA CYS A 32 -3.45 -13.77 9.98
C CYS A 32 -4.05 -14.92 10.79
N LEU A 33 -4.54 -15.97 10.13
CA LEU A 33 -5.09 -17.16 10.80
C LEU A 33 -4.03 -17.90 11.63
N ARG A 34 -2.82 -18.06 11.10
CA ARG A 34 -1.70 -18.67 11.84
C ARG A 34 -1.28 -17.81 13.04
N HIS A 35 -1.23 -16.49 12.87
CA HIS A 35 -0.92 -15.56 13.95
C HIS A 35 -1.99 -15.61 15.05
N ALA A 36 -3.27 -15.72 14.68
CA ALA A 36 -4.37 -15.90 15.63
C ALA A 36 -4.23 -17.20 16.43
N GLY A 37 -3.85 -18.30 15.77
CA GLY A 37 -3.60 -19.58 16.44
C GLY A 37 -2.43 -19.55 17.42
N ALA A 38 -1.43 -18.69 17.19
CA ALA A 38 -0.26 -18.57 18.05
C ALA A 38 -0.44 -17.59 19.22
N THR A 39 -1.21 -16.51 19.02
CA THR A 39 -1.29 -15.37 19.96
C THR A 39 -2.65 -15.17 20.58
N HIS A 40 -3.69 -15.84 20.07
CA HIS A 40 -5.10 -15.61 20.39
C HIS A 40 -5.62 -14.19 20.06
N HIS A 41 -4.89 -13.41 19.26
CA HIS A 41 -5.40 -12.15 18.74
C HIS A 41 -6.49 -12.39 17.69
N SER A 42 -7.50 -11.51 17.65
CA SER A 42 -8.68 -11.66 16.79
C SER A 42 -8.89 -10.53 15.79
N ALA A 43 -8.16 -9.42 15.90
CA ALA A 43 -8.31 -8.26 15.02
C ALA A 43 -7.20 -8.20 13.98
N TYR A 44 -7.59 -8.21 12.70
CA TYR A 44 -6.67 -8.22 11.56
C TYR A 44 -7.16 -7.29 10.44
N GLU A 45 -6.21 -6.73 9.70
CA GLU A 45 -6.43 -5.97 8.47
C GLU A 45 -5.73 -6.68 7.31
N LEU A 46 -6.41 -6.77 6.16
CA LEU A 46 -5.81 -7.21 4.90
C LEU A 46 -5.76 -6.00 3.96
N SER A 47 -4.56 -5.61 3.57
CA SER A 47 -4.32 -4.41 2.74
C SER A 47 -3.81 -4.81 1.37
N ALA A 48 -4.40 -4.22 0.32
CA ALA A 48 -3.98 -4.35 -1.07
C ALA A 48 -3.28 -3.07 -1.53
N PHE A 49 -2.13 -3.18 -2.18
CA PHE A 49 -1.30 -2.03 -2.54
C PHE A 49 -0.45 -2.33 -3.78
N GLN A 50 0.08 -1.31 -4.45
CA GLN A 50 0.94 -1.45 -5.63
C GLN A 50 2.19 -0.61 -5.49
N TYR A 51 3.30 -1.10 -6.04
CA TYR A 51 4.52 -0.31 -6.16
C TYR A 51 4.57 0.36 -7.53
N PHE A 52 4.78 1.68 -7.55
CA PHE A 52 5.04 2.40 -8.78
C PHE A 52 6.13 3.45 -8.57
N ASN A 53 6.87 3.74 -9.64
CA ASN A 53 7.84 4.83 -9.68
C ASN A 53 7.23 6.00 -10.44
N ALA A 54 7.10 7.15 -9.79
CA ALA A 54 6.76 8.39 -10.47
C ALA A 54 8.04 9.09 -10.94
N ASN A 55 8.05 9.55 -12.19
CA ASN A 55 9.05 10.49 -12.68
C ASN A 55 8.35 11.80 -13.04
N MET A 56 8.99 12.93 -12.75
CA MET A 56 8.55 14.25 -13.23
C MET A 56 8.79 14.34 -14.74
N ALA A 57 8.00 13.65 -15.54
CA ALA A 57 7.88 14.01 -16.94
C ALA A 57 7.21 15.39 -16.98
N ASN A 58 8.03 16.41 -17.26
CA ASN A 58 7.71 17.83 -17.35
C ASN A 58 6.21 18.14 -17.19
N VAL A 59 5.79 18.43 -15.95
CA VAL A 59 4.48 18.97 -15.69
C VAL A 59 4.52 20.41 -16.22
N THR A 60 4.38 20.57 -17.53
CA THR A 60 4.01 21.85 -18.11
C THR A 60 2.61 22.13 -17.58
N ASN A 61 2.54 22.77 -16.42
CA ASN A 61 1.29 23.25 -15.86
C ASN A 61 0.66 24.16 -16.93
N PRO A 62 -0.46 23.79 -17.57
CA PRO A 62 -1.08 24.63 -18.60
C PRO A 62 -1.59 25.97 -18.04
N THR A 63 -1.54 26.14 -16.71
CA THR A 63 -2.18 27.24 -15.99
C THR A 63 -1.21 28.35 -15.53
N ALA A 64 0.07 28.32 -15.93
CA ALA A 64 1.03 29.38 -15.60
C ALA A 64 1.01 30.59 -16.56
N ASN A 65 0.02 30.71 -17.44
CA ASN A 65 -0.19 31.90 -18.26
C ASN A 65 -1.48 32.62 -17.81
N GLY A 66 -1.35 33.54 -16.85
CA GLY A 66 -2.44 34.48 -16.56
C GLY A 66 -2.53 34.97 -15.12
N ALA A 67 -1.47 35.55 -14.56
CA ALA A 67 -1.64 36.51 -13.47
C ALA A 67 -0.75 37.73 -13.78
N PRO A 68 -1.32 38.91 -14.12
CA PRO A 68 -0.52 40.10 -14.32
C PRO A 68 0.11 40.54 -12.99
N SER A 69 1.39 40.91 -13.06
CA SER A 69 2.13 41.53 -11.97
C SER A 69 1.41 42.80 -11.50
N ALA A 70 0.93 42.80 -10.25
CA ALA A 70 0.50 44.03 -9.60
C ALA A 70 1.75 44.83 -9.20
N THR A 71 1.79 46.07 -9.67
CA THR A 71 2.74 47.12 -9.26
C THR A 71 2.24 47.77 -7.98
#